data_AF-A0A7J3IYP8-F1
#
_entry.id   AF-A0A7J3IYP8-F1
#
_cell.length_a   1.000
_cell.length_b   1.000
_cell.length_c   1.000
_cell.angle_alpha   90.00
_cell.angle_beta   90.00
_cell.angle_gamma   90.00
#
_symmetry.space_group_name_H-M   'P 1'
#
loop_
_entity.id
_entity.type
_entity.pdbx_description
1 polymer ?
#
loop_
_entity_poly.entity_id
_entity_poly.type
_entity_poly.pdbx_seq_one_letter_code
_entity_poly.pdbx_strand_id
1 'polypeptide(L)' 'MKVKALTEHVCYCCGGIIKKGEDCIAFLVSPENPERAEFDVIYTCLKCSLEESCQIKVRKRTRY' A
#
# COMPACT_ATOMS: atom_id res chain seq x y z
N MET A 1 -5.20 -7.07 -2.84
CA MET A 1 -5.43 -7.47 -4.25
C MET A 1 -4.14 -7.25 -5.03
N LYS A 2 -3.67 -8.23 -5.81
CA LYS A 2 -2.45 -8.08 -6.62
C LYS A 2 -2.78 -7.22 -7.85
N VAL A 3 -2.00 -6.17 -8.08
CA VAL A 3 -2.17 -5.20 -9.18
C VAL A 3 -0.83 -4.94 -9.86
N LYS A 4 -0.87 -4.42 -11.09
CA LYS A 4 0.32 -3.89 -11.76
C LYS A 4 0.43 -2.39 -11.50
N ALA A 5 1.61 -1.95 -11.08
CA ALA A 5 1.91 -0.54 -10.89
C ALA A 5 1.87 0.20 -12.24
N LEU A 6 0.97 1.18 -12.39
CA LEU A 6 0.88 2.00 -13.60
C LEU A 6 1.91 3.13 -13.62
N THR A 7 2.38 3.53 -12.44
CA THR A 7 3.43 4.51 -12.20
C THR A 7 4.42 3.97 -11.16
N GLU A 8 5.51 4.69 -10.92
CA GLU A 8 6.42 4.35 -9.82
C GLU A 8 5.76 4.63 -8.47
N HIS A 9 5.89 3.71 -7.54
CA HIS A 9 5.38 3.84 -6.18
C HIS A 9 6.45 3.44 -5.17
N VAL A 10 6.33 3.95 -3.94
CA VAL A 10 7.17 3.54 -2.83
C VAL A 10 6.43 2.51 -1.99
N CYS A 11 7.08 1.38 -1.71
CA CYS A 11 6.55 0.37 -0.83
C CYS A 11 6.38 0.94 0.59
N TYR A 12 5.15 0.92 1.08
CA TYR A 12 4.79 1.44 2.40
C TYR A 12 5.59 0.81 3.56
N CYS A 13 5.99 -0.45 3.43
CA CYS A 13 6.59 -1.19 4.54
C CYS A 13 8.12 -1.07 4.61
N CYS A 14 8.81 -1.14 3.47
CA CYS A 14 10.27 -1.15 3.40
C CYS A 14 10.89 0.08 2.72
N GLY A 15 10.07 0.98 2.17
CA GLY A 15 10.56 2.15 1.42
C GLY A 15 11.17 1.80 0.06
N GLY A 16 11.15 0.53 -0.35
CA GLY A 16 11.65 0.10 -1.66
C GLY A 16 10.82 0.66 -2.82
N ILE A 17 11.46 0.90 -3.96
CA ILE A 17 10.79 1.42 -5.15
C ILE A 17 10.11 0.28 -5.92
N ILE A 18 8.82 0.45 -6.20
CA ILE A 18 7.99 -0.40 -7.05
C ILE A 18 7.92 0.29 -8.41
N LYS A 19 8.56 -0.30 -9.42
CA LYS A 19 8.63 0.30 -10.76
C LYS A 19 7.32 0.15 -11.53
N LYS A 20 7.11 1.03 -12.52
CA LYS A 20 6.02 0.88 -13.49
C LYS A 20 6.09 -0.50 -14.18
N GLY A 21 4.96 -1.18 -14.23
CA GLY A 21 4.82 -2.52 -14.80
C GLY A 21 5.15 -3.66 -13.83
N GLU A 22 5.68 -3.35 -12.65
CA GLU A 22 5.94 -4.33 -11.60
C GLU A 22 4.63 -4.73 -10.89
N ASP A 23 4.56 -5.98 -10.48
CA ASP A 23 3.46 -6.48 -9.68
C ASP A 23 3.61 -6.01 -8.21
N CYS A 24 2.53 -5.47 -7.65
CA CYS A 24 2.47 -5.03 -6.26
C CYS A 24 1.10 -5.33 -5.65
N ILE A 25 0.93 -5.04 -4.35
CA ILE A 25 -0.36 -5.13 -3.68
C ILE A 25 -0.80 -3.74 -3.28
N ALA A 26 -2.01 -3.37 -3.71
CA ALA A 26 -2.66 -2.13 -3.27
C ALA A 26 -3.66 -2.43 -2.16
N PHE A 27 -3.70 -1.55 -1.17
CA PHE A 27 -4.68 -1.54 -0.09
C PHE A 27 -5.36 -0.19 -0.05
N LEU A 28 -6.69 -0.21 -0.04
CA LEU A 28 -7.49 0.96 0.30
C LEU A 28 -7.37 1.17 1.81
N VAL A 29 -7.11 2.41 2.19
CA VAL A 29 -7.05 2.84 3.58
C VAL A 29 -7.91 4.07 3.75
N SER A 30 -8.32 4.30 4.99
CA SER A 30 -9.06 5.51 5.35
C SER A 30 -8.20 6.74 5.06
N PRO A 31 -8.82 7.85 4.63
CA PRO A 31 -8.10 9.08 4.38
C PRO A 31 -7.26 9.47 5.58
N GLU A 32 -6.02 9.90 5.35
CA GLU A 32 -5.25 10.56 6.39
C GLU A 32 -5.91 11.88 6.82
N ASN A 33 -6.62 12.54 5.89
CA ASN A 33 -7.41 13.74 6.16
C ASN A 33 -8.92 13.46 5.99
N PRO A 34 -9.68 13.30 7.10
CA PRO A 34 -11.11 12.96 7.03
C PRO A 34 -11.94 14.03 6.33
N GLU A 35 -11.46 15.27 6.27
CA GLU A 35 -12.13 16.40 5.58
C GLU A 35 -12.18 16.24 4.05
N ARG A 36 -11.30 15.40 3.47
CA ARG A 36 -11.25 15.22 2.01
C ARG A 36 -12.22 14.18 1.48
N ALA A 37 -12.83 13.34 2.32
CA ALA A 37 -13.75 12.27 1.92
C ALA A 37 -13.25 11.38 0.76
N GLU A 38 -11.93 11.35 0.51
CA GLU A 38 -11.27 10.56 -0.52
C GLU A 38 -10.52 9.41 0.15
N PHE A 39 -10.69 8.18 -0.34
CA PHE A 39 -9.92 7.04 0.17
C PHE A 39 -8.46 7.15 -0.26
N ASP A 40 -7.54 6.90 0.66
CA ASP A 40 -6.12 6.80 0.35
C ASP A 40 -5.77 5.38 -0.11
N VAL A 41 -4.72 5.26 -0.91
CA VAL A 41 -4.22 3.96 -1.40
C VAL A 41 -2.76 3.81 -1.00
N ILE A 42 -2.44 2.71 -0.31
CA ILE A 42 -1.05 2.34 -0.03
C ILE A 42 -0.64 1.15 -0.89
N TYR A 43 0.60 1.19 -1.36
CA TYR A 43 1.20 0.16 -2.20
C TYR A 43 2.29 -0.59 -1.43
N THR A 44 2.31 -1.92 -1.53
CA THR A 44 3.36 -2.75 -0.97
C THR A 44 3.97 -3.65 -2.05
N CYS A 45 5.29 -3.87 -1.94
CA CYS A 45 5.95 -4.85 -2.80
C CYS A 45 5.50 -6.27 -2.41
N LEU A 46 5.57 -7.20 -3.37
CA LEU A 46 5.15 -8.58 -3.13
C LEU A 46 5.90 -9.25 -1.98
N LYS A 47 7.19 -8.94 -1.80
CA LYS A 47 8.02 -9.48 -0.73
C LYS A 47 7.46 -9.12 0.65
N CYS A 48 7.23 -7.83 0.89
CA CYS A 48 6.71 -7.36 2.17
C CYS A 48 5.24 -7.73 2.38
N SER A 49 4.45 -7.94 1.32
CA SER A 49 3.03 -8.31 1.47
C SER A 49 2.80 -9.62 2.23
N LEU A 50 3.81 -10.51 2.25
CA LEU A 50 3.79 -11.78 2.96
C LEU A 50 4.34 -11.67 4.40
N GLU A 51 4.99 -10.56 4.75
CA GLU A 51 5.54 -10.35 6.08
C GLU A 51 4.46 -9.91 7.05
N GLU A 52 4.35 -10.63 8.17
CA GLU A 52 3.36 -10.35 9.22
C GLU A 52 3.48 -8.90 9.74
N SER A 53 4.71 -8.41 9.92
CA SER A 53 4.96 -7.03 10.38
C SER A 53 4.39 -5.98 9.43
N CYS A 54 4.47 -6.21 8.12
CA CYS A 54 3.88 -5.33 7.11
C CYS A 54 2.36 -5.43 7.13
N GLN A 55 1.80 -6.63 7.25
CA GLN A 55 0.36 -6.83 7.34
C GLN A 55 -0.26 -6.14 8.57
N ILE A 56 0.41 -6.19 9.72
CA ILE A 56 -0.02 -5.47 10.93
C ILE A 56 0.00 -3.96 10.69
N LYS A 57 1.07 -3.41 10.08
CA LYS A 57 1.17 -1.98 9.75
C LYS A 57 0.04 -1.53 8.81
N VAL A 58 -0.22 -2.29 7.76
CA VAL A 58 -1.30 -2.03 6.79
C VAL A 58 -2.65 -2.10 7.49
N ARG A 59 -2.94 -3.18 8.22
CA ARG A 59 -4.20 -3.35 8.95
C ARG A 59 -4.49 -2.22 9.93
N LYS A 60 -3.48 -1.73 10.66
CA LYS A 60 -3.63 -0.58 11.57
C LYS A 60 -4.11 0.67 10.84
N ARG A 61 -3.67 0.86 9.60
CA ARG A 61 -4.03 2.03 8.78
C ARG A 61 -5.38 1.87 8.07
N THR A 62 -5.80 0.65 7.78
CA THR A 62 -7.12 0.36 7.20
C THR A 62 -8.28 0.40 8.21
N ARG A 63 -8.01 0.38 9.53
CA ARG A 63 -9.04 0.11 10.57
C ARG A 63 -9.69 1.33 11.23
N TYR A 64 -9.61 2.52 10.65
CA TYR A 64 -10.25 3.72 11.20
C TYR A 64 -11.45 4.17 10.39
#